data_AF-A0A7W4DV53-F1
#
_entry.id   AF-A0A7W4DV53-F1
#
_cell.length_a   1.000
_cell.length_b   1.000
_cell.length_c   1.000
_cell.angle_alpha   90.00
_cell.angle_beta   90.00
_cell.angle_gamma   90.00
#
_symmetry.space_group_name_H-M   'P 1'
#
loop_
_entity.id
_entity.type
_entity.pdbx_description
1 polymer ?
#
loop_
_entity_poly.entity_id
_entity_poly.type
_entity_poly.pdbx_seq_one_letter_code
_entity_poly.pdbx_strand_id
1 'polypeptide(L)'
;MKLEVLFRWLFGSLLVILLAILSMGGVCYRNLMRYDRAVSEKDSAYELVESLWDAMEFMSKNAREYVASGNREAKEAYERERRLRIGEEAREDGRKVSFRKLFEEAGFTAAELRATDKAERAMDSIEQYIERKAFAAMEGLYDDGSGHYTRKGIPDTAFARNLLFDGRYETAKKKQFVPFLIEAE
;
A
#
# COMPACT_ATOMS: atom_id res chain seq x y z
N MET A 1 61.06 -30.40 -26.63
CA MET A 1 60.55 -30.21 -25.25
C MET A 1 60.09 -31.58 -24.74
N LYS A 2 60.46 -32.00 -23.51
CA LYS A 2 60.09 -33.34 -23.00
C LYS A 2 58.57 -33.42 -22.79
N LEU A 3 57.94 -34.51 -23.26
CA LEU A 3 56.49 -34.71 -23.24
C LEU A 3 55.86 -34.54 -21.84
N GLU A 4 56.58 -34.94 -20.80
CA GLU A 4 56.17 -34.80 -19.39
C GLU A 4 56.04 -33.34 -18.93
N VAL A 5 56.88 -32.44 -19.45
CA VAL A 5 56.84 -31.01 -19.11
C VAL A 5 55.61 -30.37 -19.75
N LEU A 6 55.33 -30.71 -21.01
CA LEU A 6 54.11 -30.27 -21.71
C LEU A 6 52.86 -30.72 -20.94
N PHE A 7 52.82 -31.97 -20.50
CA PHE A 7 51.68 -32.53 -19.76
C PHE A 7 51.44 -31.81 -18.43
N ARG A 8 52.51 -31.48 -17.67
CA ARG A 8 52.40 -30.72 -16.41
C ARG A 8 51.85 -29.31 -16.63
N TRP A 9 52.29 -28.61 -17.68
CA TRP A 9 51.74 -27.29 -18.04
C TRP A 9 50.28 -27.37 -18.45
N LEU A 10 49.91 -28.37 -19.26
CA LEU A 10 48.54 -28.58 -19.70
C LEU A 10 47.62 -28.85 -18.51
N PHE A 11 47.98 -29.79 -17.64
CA PHE A 11 47.18 -30.13 -16.45
C PHE A 11 47.08 -28.95 -15.47
N GLY A 12 48.18 -28.21 -15.27
CA GLY A 12 48.20 -27.00 -14.45
C GLY A 12 47.27 -25.92 -14.99
N SER A 13 47.28 -25.69 -16.30
CA SER A 13 46.38 -24.72 -16.95
C SER A 13 44.91 -25.12 -16.82
N LEU A 14 44.61 -26.42 -16.95
CA LEU A 14 43.25 -26.95 -16.84
C LEU A 14 42.72 -26.85 -15.41
N LEU A 15 43.59 -27.08 -14.41
CA LEU A 15 43.26 -26.88 -12.99
C LEU A 15 42.92 -25.41 -12.70
N VAL A 16 43.70 -24.47 -13.25
CA VAL A 16 43.45 -23.03 -13.09
C VAL A 16 42.11 -22.62 -13.73
N ILE A 17 41.80 -23.13 -14.92
CA ILE A 17 40.51 -22.88 -15.59
C ILE A 17 39.35 -23.45 -14.76
N LEU A 18 39.49 -24.65 -14.21
CA LEU A 18 38.46 -25.25 -13.37
C LEU A 18 38.20 -24.41 -12.10
N LEU A 19 39.26 -23.94 -11.44
CA LEU A 19 39.14 -23.07 -10.27
C LEU A 19 38.50 -21.72 -10.63
N ALA A 20 38.80 -21.16 -11.80
CA ALA A 20 38.17 -19.93 -12.29
C ALA A 20 36.67 -20.12 -12.55
N ILE A 21 36.26 -21.25 -13.14
CA ILE A 21 34.83 -21.58 -13.36
C ILE A 21 34.10 -21.76 -12.03
N LEU A 22 34.70 -22.46 -11.06
CA LEU A 22 34.11 -22.63 -9.73
C LEU A 22 33.96 -21.29 -8.99
N SER A 23 34.98 -20.43 -9.08
CA SER A 23 34.93 -19.08 -8.52
C SER A 23 33.83 -18.24 -9.17
N MET A 24 33.76 -18.23 -10.50
CA MET A 24 32.74 -17.49 -11.24
C MET A 24 31.33 -18.01 -10.98
N GLY A 25 31.16 -19.34 -10.89
CA GLY A 25 29.92 -19.98 -10.49
C GLY A 25 29.49 -19.55 -9.09
N GLY A 26 30.42 -19.47 -8.13
CA GLY A 26 30.16 -18.97 -6.79
C GLY A 26 29.73 -17.50 -6.76
N VAL A 27 30.38 -16.62 -7.54
CA VAL A 27 29.99 -15.21 -7.67
C VAL A 27 28.62 -15.08 -8.32
N CYS A 28 28.36 -15.82 -9.40
CA CYS A 28 27.07 -15.84 -10.08
C CYS A 28 25.95 -16.32 -9.14
N TYR A 29 26.17 -17.41 -8.40
CA TYR A 29 25.22 -17.92 -7.42
C TYR A 29 24.93 -16.89 -6.31
N ARG A 30 25.96 -16.23 -5.77
CA ARG A 30 25.78 -15.15 -4.78
C ARG A 30 25.00 -13.96 -5.32
N ASN A 31 25.21 -13.60 -6.59
CA ASN A 31 24.47 -12.53 -7.24
C ASN A 31 23.03 -12.94 -7.51
N LEU A 32 22.77 -14.19 -7.92
CA LEU A 32 21.43 -14.72 -8.10
C LEU A 32 20.64 -14.66 -6.78
N MET A 33 21.25 -15.10 -5.68
CA MET A 33 20.65 -15.05 -4.33
C MET A 33 20.44 -13.62 -3.79
N ARG A 34 21.10 -12.61 -4.37
CA ARG A 34 20.84 -11.19 -4.07
C ARG A 34 19.69 -10.67 -4.92
N TYR A 35 19.65 -11.04 -6.19
CA TYR A 35 18.59 -10.69 -7.11
C TYR A 35 17.24 -11.26 -6.64
N ASP A 36 17.21 -12.55 -6.29
CA ASP A 36 16.00 -13.24 -5.82
C ASP A 36 15.41 -12.61 -4.55
N ARG A 37 16.27 -12.24 -3.58
CA ARG A 37 15.85 -11.51 -2.38
C ARG A 37 15.29 -10.13 -2.71
N ALA A 38 15.96 -9.37 -3.57
CA ALA A 38 15.51 -8.03 -3.95
C ALA A 38 14.17 -8.07 -4.71
N VAL A 39 13.94 -9.11 -5.52
CA VAL A 39 12.65 -9.34 -6.18
C VAL A 39 11.58 -9.72 -5.17
N SER A 40 11.84 -10.71 -4.30
CA SER A 40 10.87 -11.14 -3.29
C SER A 40 10.48 -10.04 -2.30
N GLU A 41 11.43 -9.20 -1.87
CA GLU A 41 11.15 -8.05 -1.00
C GLU A 41 10.23 -7.03 -1.71
N LYS A 42 10.43 -6.81 -3.01
CA LYS A 42 9.55 -5.94 -3.82
C LYS A 42 8.15 -6.53 -4.00
N ASP A 43 8.04 -7.85 -4.20
CA ASP A 43 6.74 -8.49 -4.36
C ASP A 43 5.88 -8.31 -3.10
N SER A 44 6.45 -8.56 -1.90
CA SER A 44 5.76 -8.31 -0.63
C SER A 44 5.41 -6.84 -0.40
N ALA A 45 6.25 -5.92 -0.91
CA ALA A 45 5.97 -4.50 -0.87
C ALA A 45 4.76 -4.10 -1.73
N TYR A 46 4.65 -4.64 -2.95
CA TYR A 46 3.51 -4.40 -3.83
C TYR A 46 2.21 -4.97 -3.28
N GLU A 47 2.24 -6.19 -2.71
CA GLU A 47 1.08 -6.79 -2.05
C GLU A 47 0.54 -5.89 -0.94
N LEU A 48 1.42 -5.24 -0.17
CA LEU A 48 1.01 -4.36 0.90
C LEU A 48 0.34 -3.07 0.38
N VAL A 49 0.78 -2.56 -0.77
CA VAL A 49 0.17 -1.39 -1.40
C VAL A 49 -1.18 -1.77 -2.01
N GLU A 50 -1.27 -2.91 -2.68
CA GLU A 50 -2.53 -3.46 -3.18
C GLU A 50 -3.53 -3.64 -2.04
N SER A 51 -3.10 -4.21 -0.91
CA SER A 51 -3.93 -4.35 0.29
C SER A 51 -4.42 -3.01 0.85
N LEU A 52 -3.59 -1.96 0.82
CA LEU A 52 -4.02 -0.61 1.19
C LEU A 52 -5.11 -0.10 0.24
N TRP A 53 -4.96 -0.32 -1.07
CA TRP A 53 -5.95 0.10 -2.06
C TRP A 53 -7.28 -0.65 -1.94
N ASP A 54 -7.24 -1.95 -1.66
CA ASP A 54 -8.44 -2.75 -1.41
C ASP A 54 -9.18 -2.28 -0.17
N ALA A 55 -8.47 -1.99 0.92
CA ALA A 55 -9.04 -1.41 2.13
C ALA A 55 -9.76 -0.08 1.82
N MET A 56 -9.14 0.76 1.01
CA MET A 56 -9.72 2.03 0.57
C MET A 56 -10.98 1.86 -0.29
N GLU A 57 -10.97 0.94 -1.25
CA GLU A 57 -12.15 0.66 -2.07
C GLU A 57 -13.29 0.08 -1.23
N PHE A 58 -12.96 -0.82 -0.31
CA PHE A 58 -13.89 -1.37 0.66
C PHE A 58 -14.54 -0.27 1.51
N MET A 59 -13.74 0.67 2.02
CA MET A 59 -14.24 1.84 2.74
C MET A 59 -15.22 2.64 1.87
N SER A 60 -14.83 3.06 0.67
CA SER A 60 -15.71 3.85 -0.20
C SER A 60 -17.02 3.15 -0.55
N LYS A 61 -16.97 1.83 -0.78
CA LYS A 61 -18.17 1.01 -1.04
C LYS A 61 -19.11 1.02 0.17
N ASN A 62 -18.58 0.79 1.37
CA ASN A 62 -19.37 0.81 2.60
C ASN A 62 -19.89 2.22 2.94
N ALA A 63 -19.14 3.27 2.62
CA ALA A 63 -19.60 4.63 2.77
C ALA A 63 -20.81 4.93 1.88
N ARG A 64 -20.78 4.50 0.62
CA ARG A 64 -21.92 4.60 -0.31
C ARG A 64 -23.12 3.80 0.17
N GLU A 65 -22.90 2.57 0.63
CA GLU A 65 -23.96 1.72 1.16
C GLU A 65 -24.64 2.40 2.36
N TYR A 66 -23.88 2.86 3.34
CA TYR A 66 -24.42 3.56 4.51
C TYR A 66 -25.23 4.80 4.12
N VAL A 67 -24.73 5.62 3.20
CA VAL A 67 -25.44 6.83 2.75
C VAL A 67 -26.68 6.51 1.91
N ALA A 68 -26.67 5.41 1.16
CA ALA A 68 -27.81 5.00 0.34
C ALA A 68 -28.96 4.44 1.18
N SER A 69 -28.65 3.57 2.15
CA SER A 69 -29.64 2.76 2.88
C SER A 69 -29.78 3.11 4.36
N GLY A 70 -28.83 3.85 4.93
CA GLY A 70 -28.72 4.05 6.38
C GLY A 70 -28.20 2.82 7.14
N ASN A 71 -27.68 1.81 6.44
CA ASN A 71 -27.20 0.56 7.03
C ASN A 71 -26.01 0.80 7.98
N ARG A 72 -26.26 0.64 9.29
CA ARG A 72 -25.26 0.84 10.34
C ARG A 72 -24.14 -0.19 10.29
N GLU A 73 -24.39 -1.41 9.81
CA GLU A 73 -23.34 -2.44 9.66
C GLU A 73 -22.30 -1.99 8.63
N ALA A 74 -22.74 -1.35 7.54
CA ALA A 74 -21.84 -0.78 6.53
C ALA A 74 -21.00 0.36 7.13
N LYS A 75 -21.61 1.24 7.93
CA LYS A 75 -20.86 2.27 8.67
C LYS A 75 -19.83 1.65 9.62
N GLU A 76 -20.21 0.63 10.37
CA GLU A 76 -19.28 -0.04 11.28
C GLU A 76 -18.15 -0.76 10.54
N ALA A 77 -18.43 -1.38 9.39
CA ALA A 77 -17.43 -2.01 8.54
C ALA A 77 -16.43 -0.97 8.01
N TYR A 78 -16.91 0.19 7.56
CA TYR A 78 -16.06 1.33 7.20
C TYR A 78 -15.14 1.74 8.36
N GLU A 79 -15.71 1.96 9.54
CA GLU A 79 -14.96 2.44 10.70
C GLU A 79 -13.95 1.40 11.21
N ARG A 80 -14.29 0.11 11.14
CA ARG A 80 -13.35 -0.99 11.43
C ARG A 80 -12.16 -0.95 10.47
N GLU A 81 -12.41 -0.90 9.17
CA GLU A 81 -11.35 -0.87 8.16
C GLU A 81 -10.44 0.34 8.33
N ARG A 82 -11.04 1.51 8.57
CA ARG A 82 -10.30 2.74 8.89
C ARG A 82 -9.39 2.56 10.10
N ARG A 83 -9.88 1.97 11.18
CA ARG A 83 -9.08 1.71 12.40
C ARG A 83 -7.97 0.69 12.17
N LEU A 84 -8.20 -0.34 11.36
CA LEU A 84 -7.15 -1.29 10.94
C LEU A 84 -6.06 -0.56 10.15
N ARG A 85 -6.46 0.33 9.23
CA ARG A 85 -5.54 1.09 8.39
C ARG A 85 -4.57 1.94 9.21
N ILE A 86 -5.10 2.67 10.21
CA ILE A 86 -4.32 3.56 11.07
C ILE A 86 -3.71 2.86 12.31
N GLY A 87 -3.99 1.57 12.50
CA GLY A 87 -3.42 0.77 13.59
C GLY A 87 -4.09 0.94 14.96
N GLU A 88 -5.33 1.44 15.02
CA GLU A 88 -6.12 1.51 16.26
C GLU A 88 -6.78 0.17 16.62
N GLU A 89 -7.09 -0.63 15.60
CA GLU A 89 -7.64 -1.98 15.71
C GLU A 89 -6.56 -3.04 15.41
N ALA A 90 -6.65 -4.19 16.07
CA ALA A 90 -5.69 -5.27 15.86
C ALA A 90 -6.01 -6.01 14.57
N ARG A 91 -4.99 -6.30 13.77
CA ARG A 91 -5.10 -7.15 12.59
C ARG A 91 -5.28 -8.62 13.00
N GLU A 92 -5.52 -9.50 12.04
CA GLU A 92 -5.73 -10.93 12.27
C GLU A 92 -4.55 -11.60 12.99
N ASP A 93 -3.33 -11.08 12.81
CA ASP A 93 -2.11 -11.51 13.49
C ASP A 93 -2.01 -11.01 14.96
N GLY A 94 -3.01 -10.26 15.44
CA GLY A 94 -3.08 -9.67 16.78
C GLY A 94 -2.30 -8.37 16.94
N ARG A 95 -1.57 -7.89 15.93
CA ARG A 95 -0.78 -6.66 16.02
C ARG A 95 -1.63 -5.42 15.74
N LYS A 96 -1.46 -4.39 16.56
CA LYS A 96 -1.97 -3.03 16.29
C LYS A 96 -0.93 -2.24 15.51
N VAL A 97 -0.98 -2.36 14.19
CA VAL A 97 0.02 -1.79 13.28
C VAL A 97 -0.65 -1.15 12.07
N SER A 98 -0.32 0.12 11.83
CA SER A 98 -0.77 0.90 10.67
C SER A 98 -0.13 0.41 9.36
N PHE A 99 -0.74 0.66 8.21
CA PHE A 99 -0.09 0.41 6.91
C PHE A 99 1.25 1.12 6.76
N ARG A 100 1.37 2.38 7.19
CA ARG A 100 2.65 3.11 7.23
C ARG A 100 3.79 2.29 7.85
N LYS A 101 3.55 1.78 9.05
CA LYS A 101 4.51 0.96 9.78
C LYS A 101 4.78 -0.38 9.10
N LEU A 102 3.77 -0.98 8.44
CA LEU A 102 4.00 -2.17 7.61
C LEU A 102 4.90 -1.87 6.41
N PHE A 103 4.78 -0.70 5.76
CA PHE A 103 5.69 -0.31 4.68
C PHE A 103 7.12 -0.15 5.18
N GLU A 104 7.29 0.44 6.36
CA GLU A 104 8.60 0.55 7.02
C GLU A 104 9.20 -0.82 7.35
N GLU A 105 8.41 -1.74 7.90
CA GLU A 105 8.82 -3.13 8.22
C GLU A 105 9.12 -3.96 6.97
N ALA A 106 8.44 -3.67 5.85
CA ALA A 106 8.67 -4.30 4.55
C ALA A 106 9.92 -3.77 3.81
N GLY A 107 10.64 -2.80 4.39
CA GLY A 107 11.91 -2.33 3.84
C GLY A 107 11.80 -1.30 2.72
N PHE A 108 10.68 -0.57 2.62
CA PHE A 108 10.52 0.50 1.64
C PHE A 108 11.65 1.53 1.77
N THR A 109 12.19 1.95 0.63
CA THR A 109 13.15 3.04 0.57
C THR A 109 12.51 4.35 1.00
N ALA A 110 13.33 5.33 1.38
CA ALA A 110 12.84 6.66 1.74
C ALA A 110 12.08 7.36 0.59
N ALA A 111 12.35 6.99 -0.67
CA ALA A 111 11.62 7.53 -1.82
C ALA A 111 10.23 6.88 -1.94
N GLU A 112 10.16 5.56 -1.83
CA GLU A 112 8.88 4.82 -1.88
C GLU A 112 7.98 5.21 -0.70
N LEU A 113 8.53 5.35 0.52
CA LEU A 113 7.77 5.85 1.68
C LEU A 113 7.22 7.27 1.47
N ARG A 114 7.94 8.13 0.74
CA ARG A 114 7.44 9.48 0.42
C ARG A 114 6.33 9.44 -0.60
N ALA A 115 6.41 8.54 -1.58
CA ALA A 115 5.38 8.33 -2.58
C ALA A 115 4.09 7.78 -1.94
N THR A 116 4.21 6.78 -1.06
CA THR A 116 3.08 6.25 -0.29
C THR A 116 2.49 7.31 0.64
N ASP A 117 3.30 8.05 1.40
CA ASP A 117 2.83 9.16 2.27
C ASP A 117 2.05 10.22 1.47
N LYS A 118 2.50 10.55 0.25
CA LYS A 118 1.81 11.52 -0.63
C LYS A 118 0.46 10.98 -1.10
N ALA A 119 0.41 9.72 -1.51
CA ALA A 119 -0.82 9.05 -1.93
C ALA A 119 -1.81 8.92 -0.75
N GLU A 120 -1.34 8.45 0.41
CA GLU A 120 -2.15 8.34 1.63
C GLU A 120 -2.74 9.69 2.04
N ARG A 121 -1.96 10.77 2.08
CA ARG A 121 -2.49 12.11 2.43
C ARG A 121 -3.57 12.58 1.46
N ALA A 122 -3.38 12.29 0.18
CA ALA A 122 -4.34 12.68 -0.84
C ALA A 122 -5.66 11.92 -0.66
N MET A 123 -5.56 10.66 -0.27
CA MET A 123 -6.68 9.79 0.05
C MET A 123 -7.36 10.13 1.38
N ASP A 124 -6.60 10.44 2.44
CA ASP A 124 -7.11 10.95 3.71
C ASP A 124 -7.94 12.22 3.51
N SER A 125 -7.57 13.07 2.54
CA SER A 125 -8.36 14.24 2.19
C SER A 125 -9.74 13.87 1.61
N ILE A 126 -9.82 12.82 0.79
CA ILE A 126 -11.09 12.32 0.25
C ILE A 126 -11.94 11.76 1.39
N GLU A 127 -11.33 10.94 2.25
CA GLU A 127 -11.97 10.37 3.45
C GLU A 127 -12.57 11.49 4.32
N GLN A 128 -11.78 12.50 4.67
CA GLN A 128 -12.17 13.56 5.60
C GLN A 128 -13.20 14.53 5.02
N TYR A 129 -13.01 14.98 3.77
CA TYR A 129 -13.82 16.07 3.20
C TYR A 129 -15.06 15.57 2.45
N ILE A 130 -15.14 14.28 2.12
CA ILE A 130 -16.27 13.70 1.39
C ILE A 130 -16.97 12.61 2.20
N GLU A 131 -16.28 11.51 2.52
CA GLU A 131 -16.92 10.35 3.17
C GLU A 131 -17.39 10.65 4.59
N ARG A 132 -16.49 11.13 5.45
CA ARG A 132 -16.83 11.49 6.84
C ARG A 132 -17.79 12.68 6.91
N LYS A 133 -17.71 13.59 5.93
CA LYS A 133 -18.67 14.70 5.80
C LYS A 133 -20.07 14.19 5.45
N ALA A 134 -20.17 13.20 4.58
CA ALA A 134 -21.43 12.56 4.26
C ALA A 134 -22.00 11.81 5.48
N PHE A 135 -21.15 11.15 6.28
CA PHE A 135 -21.59 10.48 7.50
C PHE A 135 -22.12 11.48 8.53
N ALA A 136 -21.39 12.57 8.74
CA ALA A 136 -21.84 13.66 9.61
C ALA A 136 -23.20 14.21 9.16
N ALA A 137 -23.39 14.45 7.86
CA ALA A 137 -24.66 14.91 7.32
C ALA A 137 -25.80 13.90 7.52
N MET A 138 -25.55 12.59 7.36
CA MET A 138 -26.52 11.52 7.68
C MET A 138 -26.94 11.53 9.16
N GLU A 139 -26.07 12.01 10.04
CA GLU A 139 -26.29 12.08 11.49
C GLU A 139 -26.81 13.44 11.97
N GLY A 140 -26.98 14.40 11.05
CA GLY A 140 -27.33 15.79 11.41
C GLY A 140 -26.22 16.49 12.18
N LEU A 141 -24.97 16.08 11.95
CA LEU A 141 -23.77 16.71 12.49
C LEU A 141 -23.12 17.59 11.42
N TYR A 142 -22.74 18.80 11.82
CA TYR A 142 -22.16 19.80 10.95
C TYR A 142 -20.85 20.33 11.54
N ASP A 143 -19.95 20.72 10.65
CA ASP A 143 -18.66 21.33 11.00
C ASP A 143 -18.93 22.50 11.95
N ASP A 144 -18.20 22.58 13.07
CA ASP A 144 -18.31 23.63 14.08
C ASP A 144 -17.43 24.85 13.81
N GLY A 145 -16.66 24.84 12.72
CA GLY A 145 -15.69 25.86 12.37
C GLY A 145 -14.28 25.56 12.87
N SER A 146 -14.10 24.45 13.61
CA SER A 146 -12.79 23.91 14.01
C SER A 146 -12.40 22.66 13.23
N GLY A 147 -13.23 22.23 12.26
CA GLY A 147 -13.02 21.02 11.48
C GLY A 147 -13.60 19.76 12.13
N HIS A 148 -14.36 19.90 13.22
CA HIS A 148 -15.07 18.81 13.88
C HIS A 148 -16.57 18.90 13.62
N TYR A 149 -17.21 17.75 13.39
CA TYR A 149 -18.66 17.67 13.15
C TYR A 149 -19.42 17.54 14.47
N THR A 150 -19.58 18.63 15.21
CA THR A 150 -20.22 18.62 16.54
C THR A 150 -21.52 19.41 16.61
N ARG A 151 -21.77 20.32 15.66
CA ARG A 151 -23.01 21.11 15.63
C ARG A 151 -24.17 20.22 15.19
N LYS A 152 -25.19 20.11 16.06
CA LYS A 152 -26.40 19.35 15.76
C LYS A 152 -27.37 20.16 14.92
N GLY A 153 -27.96 19.51 13.93
CA GLY A 153 -29.03 20.04 13.08
C GLY A 153 -29.91 18.90 12.58
N ILE A 154 -30.69 19.18 11.54
CA ILE A 154 -31.51 18.16 10.87
C ILE A 154 -30.58 17.33 9.97
N PRO A 155 -30.66 15.99 9.98
CA PRO A 155 -29.93 15.16 9.01
C PRO A 155 -30.22 15.56 7.56
N ASP A 156 -29.16 15.73 6.77
CA ASP A 156 -29.26 16.06 5.34
C ASP A 156 -28.75 14.88 4.49
N THR A 157 -29.64 13.90 4.31
CA THR A 157 -29.34 12.66 3.57
C THR A 157 -29.21 12.91 2.06
N ALA A 158 -29.85 13.95 1.54
CA ALA A 158 -29.73 14.34 0.13
C ALA A 158 -28.34 14.91 -0.15
N PHE A 159 -27.84 15.77 0.73
CA PHE A 159 -26.46 16.27 0.66
C PHE A 159 -25.43 15.14 0.79
N ALA A 160 -25.61 14.22 1.76
CA ALA A 160 -24.74 13.07 1.92
C ALA A 160 -24.67 12.21 0.64
N ARG A 161 -25.83 11.92 0.01
CA ARG A 161 -25.89 11.18 -1.24
C ARG A 161 -25.21 11.93 -2.39
N ASN A 162 -25.44 13.23 -2.50
CA ASN A 162 -24.78 14.03 -3.52
C ASN A 162 -23.25 14.02 -3.36
N LEU A 163 -22.71 14.00 -2.14
CA LEU A 163 -21.27 13.91 -1.93
C LEU A 163 -20.64 12.62 -2.48
N LEU A 164 -21.27 11.46 -2.25
CA LEU A 164 -20.68 10.15 -2.58
C LEU A 164 -21.09 9.56 -3.94
N PHE A 165 -22.10 10.11 -4.59
CA PHE A 165 -22.60 9.64 -5.89
C PHE A 165 -22.39 10.68 -7.02
N ASP A 166 -21.77 11.82 -6.74
CA ASP A 166 -21.35 12.79 -7.76
C ASP A 166 -20.10 12.29 -8.51
N GLY A 167 -20.05 12.50 -9.83
CA GLY A 167 -18.92 12.11 -10.68
C GLY A 167 -17.59 12.78 -10.29
N ARG A 168 -17.62 13.90 -9.56
CA ARG A 168 -16.42 14.54 -8.99
C ARG A 168 -15.74 13.66 -7.96
N TYR A 169 -16.51 12.91 -7.16
CA TYR A 169 -15.96 11.97 -6.19
C TYR A 169 -15.22 10.83 -6.89
N GLU A 170 -15.86 10.23 -7.91
CA GLU A 170 -15.23 9.17 -8.72
C GLU A 170 -13.96 9.66 -9.44
N THR A 171 -14.00 10.89 -9.94
CA THR A 171 -12.84 11.51 -10.61
C THR A 171 -11.71 11.77 -9.61
N ALA A 172 -12.03 12.28 -8.42
CA ALA A 172 -11.06 12.51 -7.36
C ALA A 172 -10.37 11.21 -6.94
N LYS A 173 -11.15 10.13 -6.74
CA LYS A 173 -10.61 8.79 -6.45
C LYS A 173 -9.66 8.32 -7.55
N LYS A 174 -10.14 8.24 -8.80
CA LYS A 174 -9.34 7.77 -9.94
C LYS A 174 -8.02 8.53 -10.10
N LYS A 175 -8.04 9.86 -9.90
CA LYS A 175 -6.84 10.69 -9.99
C LYS A 175 -5.76 10.29 -8.98
N GLN A 176 -6.12 9.81 -7.80
CA GLN A 176 -5.17 9.42 -6.78
C GLN A 176 -4.66 7.98 -6.94
N PHE A 177 -5.41 7.09 -7.60
CA PHE A 177 -4.97 5.72 -7.87
C PHE A 177 -3.88 5.62 -8.96
N VAL A 178 -3.94 6.47 -10.00
CA VAL A 178 -3.05 6.39 -11.17
C VAL A 178 -1.55 6.68 -10.88
N PRO A 179 -1.17 7.65 -10.03
CA PRO A 179 0.23 8.03 -9.84
C PRO A 179 1.12 6.95 -9.19
N PHE A 180 0.59 6.10 -8.31
CA PHE A 180 1.40 5.11 -7.59
C PHE A 180 1.94 4.01 -8.52
N LEU A 181 1.17 3.61 -9.52
CA LEU A 181 1.56 2.58 -10.49
C LEU A 181 2.63 3.05 -11.48
N ILE A 182 2.79 4.37 -11.66
CA ILE A 182 3.68 4.96 -12.67
C ILE A 182 5.01 5.43 -12.03
N GLU A 183 5.00 5.85 -10.77
CA GLU A 183 6.23 6.29 -10.06
C GLU A 183 7.09 5.10 -9.55
N ALA A 184 6.63 3.86 -9.70
CA ALA A 184 7.31 2.64 -9.25
C ALA A 184 8.10 1.89 -10.36
N GLU A 185 8.01 2.36 -11.62
CA GLU A 185 8.82 1.91 -12.78
C GLU A 185 10.08 2.78 -12.96
#